data_AF-A0A9E0XHX2-F1
#
_entry.id   AF-A0A9E0XHX2-F1
#
_cell.length_a   1.000
_cell.length_b   1.000
_cell.length_c   1.000
_cell.angle_alpha   90.00
_cell.angle_beta   90.00
_cell.angle_gamma   90.00
#
_symmetry.space_group_name_H-M   'P 1'
#
loop_
_entity.id
_entity.type
_entity.pdbx_description
1 polymer ?
#
loop_
_entity_poly.entity_id
_entity_poly.type
_entity_poly.pdbx_seq_one_letter_code
_entity_poly.pdbx_strand_id
1 'polypeptide(L)'
;MGVLITEISKALEKKGERARLERLITCYTVRKIAPTTGLTKNELVRAIAQKSGLTRKDAEEALDAFVATVKTAMKKKEKVNLVGFGTWELPQRKARRPINPRTGQEIKIPAGRVPIFKAGKALKELALTGTIEQARPKEVPESLRTSLEEQKKRSSEKGYSTE
;
A
#
# COMPACT_ATOMS: atom_id res chain seq x y z
N MET A 1 10.88 -42.63 -13.19
CA MET A 1 10.74 -41.16 -13.33
C MET A 1 11.98 -40.50 -13.93
N GLY A 2 13.21 -40.84 -13.52
CA GLY A 2 14.43 -40.20 -14.05
C GLY A 2 14.79 -40.51 -15.52
N VAL A 3 14.55 -41.74 -15.99
CA VAL A 3 14.97 -42.18 -17.35
C VAL A 3 14.10 -41.56 -18.46
N LEU A 4 12.79 -41.38 -18.19
CA LEU A 4 11.85 -40.71 -19.11
C LEU A 4 12.19 -39.23 -19.32
N ILE A 5 12.75 -38.55 -18.32
CA ILE A 5 13.16 -37.14 -18.45
C ILE A 5 14.36 -37.01 -19.38
N THR A 6 15.30 -37.96 -19.34
CA THR A 6 16.49 -37.95 -20.21
C THR A 6 16.17 -38.26 -21.67
N GLU A 7 15.21 -39.14 -21.94
CA GLU A 7 14.81 -39.51 -23.30
C GLU A 7 14.01 -38.38 -23.99
N ILE A 8 13.12 -37.70 -23.25
CA ILE A 8 12.40 -36.52 -23.76
C ILE A 8 13.38 -35.36 -24.04
N SER A 9 14.41 -35.18 -23.21
CA SER A 9 15.43 -34.15 -23.43
C SER A 9 16.27 -34.42 -24.69
N LYS A 10 16.66 -35.67 -24.96
CA LYS A 10 17.35 -36.07 -26.20
C LYS A 10 16.47 -35.94 -27.44
N ALA A 11 15.17 -36.20 -27.35
CA ALA A 11 14.24 -36.04 -28.46
C ALA A 11 14.01 -34.56 -28.84
N LEU A 12 14.05 -33.64 -27.87
CA LEU A 12 13.90 -32.20 -28.08
C LEU A 12 15.20 -31.52 -28.57
N GLU A 13 16.35 -32.20 -28.46
CA GLU A 13 17.66 -31.76 -28.96
C GLU A 13 17.71 -31.68 -30.49
N LYS A 14 17.01 -32.59 -31.19
CA LYS A 14 17.02 -32.72 -32.65
C LYS A 14 16.21 -31.66 -33.41
N LYS A 15 15.39 -30.85 -32.75
CA LYS A 15 14.51 -29.86 -33.41
C LYS A 15 14.99 -28.40 -33.34
N GLY A 16 16.17 -28.10 -32.78
CA GLY A 16 16.63 -26.71 -32.65
C GLY A 16 15.75 -25.84 -31.75
N GLU A 17 14.73 -26.41 -31.10
CA GLU A 17 13.83 -25.73 -30.17
C GLU A 17 14.35 -25.72 -28.74
N ARG A 18 15.50 -26.34 -28.47
CA ARG A 18 16.17 -26.29 -27.17
C ARG A 18 16.46 -24.88 -26.70
N ALA A 19 16.93 -23.99 -27.58
CA ALA A 19 17.16 -22.60 -27.19
C ALA A 19 15.85 -21.86 -26.85
N ARG A 20 14.72 -22.27 -27.44
CA ARG A 20 13.39 -21.67 -27.21
C ARG A 20 12.73 -22.24 -25.95
N LEU A 21 12.88 -23.54 -25.72
CA LEU A 21 12.47 -24.23 -24.50
C LEU A 21 13.34 -23.85 -23.32
N GLU A 22 14.66 -23.74 -23.45
CA GLU A 22 15.53 -23.22 -22.39
C GLU A 22 15.19 -21.77 -22.05
N ARG A 23 14.84 -20.90 -23.02
CA ARG A 23 14.33 -19.56 -22.71
C ARG A 23 12.96 -19.58 -22.02
N LEU A 24 12.05 -20.48 -22.42
CA LEU A 24 10.72 -20.62 -21.80
C LEU A 24 10.77 -21.30 -20.43
N ILE A 25 11.71 -22.22 -20.21
CA ILE A 25 11.95 -22.91 -18.93
C ILE A 25 12.72 -21.97 -17.99
N THR A 26 13.72 -21.23 -18.48
CA THR A 26 14.42 -20.19 -17.71
C THR A 26 13.46 -19.07 -17.30
N CYS A 27 12.47 -18.71 -18.15
CA CYS A 27 11.45 -17.73 -17.75
C CYS A 27 10.44 -18.26 -16.72
N TYR A 28 10.27 -19.59 -16.59
CA TYR A 28 9.35 -20.18 -15.63
C TYR A 28 9.98 -20.57 -14.28
N THR A 29 11.29 -20.78 -14.19
CA THR A 29 11.93 -21.22 -12.93
C THR A 29 13.01 -20.28 -12.40
N VAL A 30 13.45 -19.27 -13.15
CA VAL A 30 14.41 -18.25 -12.68
C VAL A 30 13.71 -16.94 -12.35
N ARG A 31 12.46 -17.00 -11.87
CA ARG A 31 11.98 -15.98 -10.91
C ARG A 31 12.58 -16.34 -9.55
N LYS A 32 13.91 -16.24 -9.48
CA LYS A 32 14.69 -16.32 -8.25
C LYS A 32 13.98 -15.44 -7.23
N ILE A 33 13.58 -16.08 -6.13
CA ILE A 33 13.09 -15.40 -4.95
C ILE A 33 14.24 -14.48 -4.52
N ALA A 34 14.14 -13.19 -4.85
CA ALA A 34 15.05 -12.20 -4.31
C ALA A 34 14.95 -12.27 -2.78
N PRO A 35 16.06 -12.16 -2.02
CA PRO A 35 15.96 -12.00 -0.58
C PRO A 35 15.14 -10.73 -0.34
N THR A 36 13.94 -10.88 0.21
CA THR A 36 13.10 -9.75 0.57
C THR A 36 13.84 -8.95 1.63
N THR A 37 14.44 -7.83 1.23
CA THR A 37 14.81 -6.74 2.12
C THR A 37 13.52 -6.07 2.63
N GLY A 38 12.69 -6.84 3.33
CA GLY A 38 11.36 -6.45 3.75
C GLY A 38 11.18 -6.81 5.22
N LEU A 39 10.64 -5.88 6.00
CA LEU A 39 10.37 -6.08 7.42
C LEU A 39 9.55 -7.36 7.62
N THR A 40 10.12 -8.34 8.32
CA THR A 40 9.39 -9.53 8.77
C THR A 40 8.50 -9.20 9.98
N LYS A 41 7.48 -10.03 10.30
CA LYS A 41 6.63 -9.83 11.49
C LYS A 41 7.49 -9.61 12.75
N ASN A 42 8.56 -10.40 12.89
CA ASN A 42 9.47 -10.35 14.02
C ASN A 42 10.24 -9.02 14.11
N GLU A 43 10.71 -8.49 12.98
CA GLU A 43 11.39 -7.20 12.92
C GLU A 43 10.45 -6.04 13.23
N LEU A 44 9.19 -6.12 12.76
CA LEU A 44 8.15 -5.15 13.08
C LEU A 44 7.85 -5.13 14.59
N VAL A 45 7.71 -6.29 15.22
CA VAL A 45 7.49 -6.39 16.67
C VAL A 45 8.66 -5.79 17.45
N ARG A 46 9.91 -6.04 17.02
CA ARG A 46 11.09 -5.42 17.63
C ARG A 46 11.08 -3.90 17.50
N ALA A 47 10.76 -3.38 16.32
CA ALA A 47 10.68 -1.94 16.08
C ALA A 47 9.55 -1.28 16.89
N ILE A 48 8.41 -1.96 17.05
CA ILE A 48 7.30 -1.49 17.91
C ILE A 48 7.73 -1.48 19.37
N ALA A 49 8.34 -2.56 19.87
CA ALA A 49 8.82 -2.64 21.25
C ALA A 49 9.83 -1.53 21.57
N GLN A 50 10.78 -1.26 20.66
CA GLN A 50 11.74 -0.17 20.82
C GLN A 50 11.09 1.22 20.85
N LYS A 51 10.09 1.47 20.01
CA LYS A 51 9.42 2.78 19.92
C LYS A 51 8.38 3.02 21.02
N SER A 52 7.74 1.96 21.50
CA SER A 52 6.66 2.03 22.50
C SER A 52 7.15 1.77 23.93
N GLY A 53 8.37 1.25 24.11
CA GLY A 53 8.89 0.85 25.42
C GLY A 53 8.22 -0.41 26.00
N LEU A 54 7.38 -1.11 25.22
CA LEU A 54 6.69 -2.32 25.65
C LEU A 54 7.59 -3.55 25.61
N THR A 55 7.22 -4.58 26.37
CA THR A 55 7.88 -5.87 26.25
C THR A 55 7.59 -6.50 24.89
N ARG A 56 8.48 -7.39 24.43
CA ARG A 56 8.32 -8.05 23.13
C ARG A 56 7.02 -8.87 23.04
N LYS A 57 6.56 -9.43 24.16
CA LYS A 57 5.31 -10.20 24.24
C LYS A 57 4.11 -9.29 24.02
N ASP A 58 4.04 -8.19 24.77
CA ASP A 58 2.92 -7.24 24.67
C ASP A 58 2.88 -6.57 23.28
N ALA A 59 4.05 -6.31 22.68
CA ALA A 59 4.13 -5.77 21.32
C ALA A 59 3.60 -6.76 20.25
N GLU A 60 3.80 -8.07 20.45
CA GLU A 60 3.24 -9.09 19.56
C GLU A 60 1.71 -9.20 19.74
N GLU A 61 1.24 -9.23 20.99
CA GLU A 61 -0.19 -9.27 21.30
C GLU A 61 -0.92 -8.03 20.76
N ALA A 62 -0.34 -6.83 20.91
CA ALA A 62 -0.91 -5.60 20.38
C ALA A 62 -1.02 -5.62 18.85
N LEU A 63 0.01 -6.13 18.16
CA LEU A 63 0.00 -6.26 16.71
C LEU A 63 -1.06 -7.25 16.23
N ASP A 64 -1.17 -8.41 16.90
CA ASP A 64 -2.15 -9.43 16.55
C ASP A 64 -3.59 -8.95 16.84
N ALA A 65 -3.82 -8.23 17.94
CA ALA A 65 -5.09 -7.59 18.26
C ALA A 65 -5.48 -6.52 17.22
N PHE A 66 -4.52 -5.71 16.77
CA PHE A 66 -4.75 -4.73 15.69
C PHE A 66 -5.20 -5.43 14.40
N VAL A 67 -4.47 -6.46 13.96
CA VAL A 67 -4.80 -7.22 12.75
C VAL A 67 -6.18 -7.89 12.88
N ALA A 68 -6.51 -8.44 14.06
CA ALA A 68 -7.81 -9.05 14.32
C ALA A 68 -8.97 -8.03 14.27
N THR A 69 -8.75 -6.83 14.82
CA THR A 69 -9.73 -5.74 14.82
C THR A 69 -10.03 -5.28 13.40
N VAL A 70 -8.98 -5.08 12.58
CA VAL A 70 -9.14 -4.72 11.16
C VAL A 70 -9.87 -5.83 10.41
N LYS A 71 -9.51 -7.10 10.57
CA LYS A 71 -10.21 -8.23 9.95
C LYS A 71 -11.70 -8.25 10.33
N THR A 72 -12.03 -7.97 11.59
CA THR A 72 -13.41 -7.96 12.09
C THR A 72 -14.22 -6.80 11.50
N ALA A 73 -13.65 -5.59 11.46
CA ALA A 73 -14.28 -4.44 10.82
C ALA A 73 -14.54 -4.69 9.32
N MET A 74 -13.59 -5.31 8.62
CA MET A 74 -13.75 -5.66 7.20
C MET A 74 -14.86 -6.71 6.98
N LYS A 75 -15.03 -7.68 7.89
CA LYS A 75 -16.16 -8.63 7.85
C LYS A 75 -17.51 -7.93 8.01
N LYS A 76 -17.59 -6.91 8.88
CA LYS A 76 -18.77 -6.06 9.08
C LYS A 76 -19.04 -5.09 7.93
N LYS A 77 -18.15 -5.04 6.92
CA LYS A 77 -18.20 -4.09 5.78
C LYS A 77 -18.05 -2.63 6.21
N GLU A 78 -17.39 -2.41 7.34
CA GLU A 78 -17.12 -1.08 7.87
C GLU A 78 -15.85 -0.51 7.23
N LYS A 79 -15.82 0.82 7.09
CA LYS A 79 -14.62 1.55 6.68
C LYS A 79 -13.75 1.78 7.90
N VAL A 80 -12.48 1.40 7.84
CA VAL A 80 -11.51 1.69 8.92
C VAL A 80 -10.65 2.85 8.46
N ASN A 81 -10.70 3.96 9.20
CA ASN A 81 -9.89 5.14 8.91
C ASN A 81 -8.84 5.33 10.02
N LEU A 82 -7.56 5.36 9.65
CA LEU A 82 -6.45 5.62 10.55
C LEU A 82 -5.72 6.88 10.07
N VAL A 83 -5.90 7.98 10.82
CA VAL A 83 -5.31 9.29 10.51
C VAL A 83 -3.78 9.14 10.45
N GLY A 84 -3.16 9.69 9.42
CA GLY A 84 -1.70 9.59 9.19
C GLY A 84 -1.22 8.30 8.51
N PHE A 85 -2.02 7.24 8.48
CA PHE A 85 -1.66 5.99 7.79
C PHE A 85 -2.50 5.77 6.52
N GLY A 86 -3.83 5.76 6.64
CA GLY A 86 -4.71 5.57 5.49
C GLY A 86 -6.08 5.02 5.84
N THR A 87 -6.81 4.59 4.81
CA THR A 87 -8.18 4.10 4.93
C THR A 87 -8.32 2.74 4.26
N TRP A 88 -8.95 1.80 4.95
CA TRP A 88 -9.37 0.52 4.38
C TRP A 88 -10.84 0.58 3.97
N GLU A 89 -11.12 0.18 2.73
CA GLU A 89 -12.47 0.16 2.16
C GLU A 89 -12.75 -1.19 1.48
N LEU A 90 -14.02 -1.62 1.50
CA LEU A 90 -14.51 -2.76 0.70
C LEU A 90 -15.43 -2.27 -0.42
N PRO A 91 -14.89 -1.77 -1.55
CA PRO A 91 -15.72 -1.45 -2.70
C PRO A 91 -16.32 -2.72 -3.32
N GLN A 92 -17.59 -2.62 -3.70
CA GLN A 92 -18.27 -3.65 -4.47
C GLN A 92 -17.88 -3.52 -5.95
N ARG A 93 -17.28 -4.57 -6.51
CA ARG A 93 -16.98 -4.65 -7.95
C ARG A 93 -18.19 -5.25 -8.66
N LYS A 94 -18.66 -4.58 -9.71
CA LYS A 94 -19.73 -5.10 -10.57
C LYS A 94 -19.26 -6.35 -11.31
N ALA A 95 -20.20 -7.26 -11.57
CA ALA A 95 -19.95 -8.41 -12.41
C ALA A 95 -19.57 -7.93 -13.82
N ARG A 96 -18.58 -8.59 -14.43
CA ARG A 96 -18.14 -8.28 -15.79
C ARG A 96 -17.78 -9.57 -16.53
N ARG A 97 -17.79 -9.46 -17.85
CA ARG A 97 -17.52 -10.57 -18.77
C ARG A 97 -16.28 -10.25 -19.60
N PRO A 98 -15.07 -10.43 -19.07
CA PRO A 98 -13.87 -10.37 -19.89
C PRO A 98 -13.88 -11.51 -20.92
N ILE A 99 -13.42 -11.18 -22.12
CA ILE A 99 -13.17 -12.14 -23.19
C ILE A 99 -11.74 -12.66 -23.01
N ASN A 100 -11.54 -13.97 -23.06
CA ASN A 100 -10.20 -14.54 -23.04
C ASN A 100 -9.49 -14.21 -24.36
N PRO A 101 -8.37 -13.46 -24.36
CA PRO A 101 -7.70 -13.06 -25.59
C PRO A 101 -7.15 -14.23 -26.41
N ARG A 102 -6.97 -15.41 -25.78
CA ARG A 102 -6.44 -16.61 -26.45
C ARG A 102 -7.53 -17.52 -27.02
N THR A 103 -8.72 -17.55 -26.42
CA THR A 103 -9.79 -18.50 -26.79
C THR A 103 -11.08 -17.85 -27.26
N GLY A 104 -11.22 -16.52 -27.14
CA GLY A 104 -12.43 -15.79 -27.51
C GLY A 104 -13.65 -16.07 -26.64
N GLN A 105 -13.54 -16.97 -25.65
CA GLN A 105 -14.66 -17.35 -24.79
C GLN A 105 -14.92 -16.27 -23.73
N GLU A 106 -16.21 -15.98 -23.51
CA GLU A 106 -16.65 -15.10 -22.42
C GLU A 106 -16.52 -15.79 -21.07
N ILE A 107 -15.75 -15.19 -20.16
CA ILE A 107 -15.61 -15.67 -18.78
C ILE A 107 -16.45 -14.78 -17.88
N LYS A 108 -17.44 -15.35 -17.18
CA LYS A 108 -18.24 -14.61 -16.20
C LYS A 108 -17.49 -14.50 -14.88
N ILE A 109 -17.10 -13.29 -14.48
CA ILE A 109 -16.57 -13.01 -13.15
C ILE A 109 -17.70 -12.44 -12.28
N PRO A 110 -18.09 -13.13 -11.18
CA PRO A 110 -19.18 -12.68 -10.33
C PRO A 110 -18.84 -11.36 -9.62
N ALA A 111 -19.88 -10.66 -9.13
CA ALA A 111 -19.69 -9.47 -8.32
C ALA A 111 -18.93 -9.84 -7.03
N GLY A 112 -17.83 -9.15 -6.77
CA GLY A 112 -16.92 -9.46 -5.67
C GLY A 112 -16.61 -8.23 -4.83
N ARG A 113 -16.31 -8.45 -3.55
CA ARG A 113 -15.75 -7.42 -2.67
C ARG A 113 -14.28 -7.71 -2.49
N VAL A 114 -13.45 -6.70 -2.78
CA VAL A 114 -12.00 -6.81 -2.59
C VAL A 114 -11.60 -5.67 -1.66
N PRO A 115 -10.96 -5.94 -0.51
CA PRO A 115 -10.48 -4.89 0.36
C PRO A 115 -9.40 -4.08 -0.36
N ILE A 116 -9.49 -2.76 -0.28
CA ILE A 116 -8.52 -1.82 -0.83
C ILE A 116 -7.99 -0.98 0.32
N PHE A 117 -6.67 -0.87 0.43
CA PHE A 117 -6.01 0.08 1.31
C PHE A 117 -5.64 1.33 0.51
N LYS A 118 -6.19 2.48 0.91
CA LYS A 118 -5.84 3.79 0.38
C LYS A 118 -4.83 4.43 1.32
N ALA A 119 -3.58 4.53 0.88
CA ALA A 119 -2.54 5.23 1.63
C ALA A 119 -2.93 6.70 1.83
N GLY A 120 -2.77 7.18 3.07
CA GLY A 120 -2.98 8.58 3.43
C GLY A 120 -1.95 9.49 2.77
N LYS A 121 -2.22 10.81 2.80
CA LYS A 121 -1.34 11.83 2.23
C LYS A 121 0.09 11.74 2.81
N ALA A 122 0.21 11.56 4.12
CA ALA A 122 1.49 11.43 4.80
C ALA A 122 2.36 10.29 4.24
N LEU A 123 1.79 9.09 4.02
CA LEU A 123 2.54 7.98 3.44
C LEU A 123 2.95 8.22 1.99
N LYS A 124 2.09 8.88 1.20
CA LYS A 124 2.39 9.20 -0.20
C LYS A 124 3.51 10.24 -0.30
N GLU A 125 3.52 11.25 0.55
CA GLU A 125 4.58 12.25 0.61
C GLU A 125 5.91 11.62 1.07
N LEU A 126 5.89 10.74 2.07
CA LEU A 126 7.09 9.98 2.47
C LEU A 126 7.64 9.11 1.34
N ALA A 127 6.77 8.48 0.55
CA ALA A 127 7.18 7.65 -0.58
C ALA A 127 7.77 8.46 -1.76
N LEU A 128 7.38 9.74 -1.91
CA LEU A 128 7.87 10.61 -2.98
C LEU A 128 9.11 11.41 -2.58
N THR A 129 9.20 11.87 -1.33
CA THR A 129 10.22 12.82 -0.87
C THR A 129 11.35 12.14 -0.08
N GLY A 130 11.24 10.85 0.24
CA GLY A 130 12.33 10.06 0.84
C GLY A 130 12.85 10.54 2.20
N THR A 131 12.22 11.53 2.81
CA THR A 131 12.69 12.19 4.03
C THR A 131 11.52 12.30 5.01
N ILE A 132 11.68 11.71 6.19
CA ILE A 132 10.76 11.88 7.31
C ILE A 132 11.04 13.28 7.88
N GLU A 133 10.50 14.31 7.25
CA GLU A 133 10.36 15.59 7.91
C GLU A 133 8.98 15.58 8.58
N GLN A 134 9.01 15.38 9.90
CA GLN A 134 7.83 15.59 10.73
C GLN A 134 7.23 16.94 10.34
N ALA A 135 5.94 16.93 10.05
CA ALA A 135 5.19 18.11 9.64
C ALA A 135 5.52 19.29 10.58
N ARG A 136 6.43 20.16 10.13
CA ARG A 136 6.43 21.54 10.60
C ARG A 136 5.02 22.04 10.28
N PRO A 137 4.24 22.49 11.27
CA PRO A 137 2.98 23.16 10.99
C PRO A 137 3.30 24.21 9.94
N LYS A 138 2.52 24.27 8.86
CA LYS A 138 2.68 25.29 7.81
C LYS A 138 2.72 26.63 8.53
N GLU A 139 3.90 27.18 8.75
CA GLU A 139 4.05 28.54 9.24
C GLU A 139 3.44 29.38 8.13
N VAL A 140 2.22 29.85 8.39
CA VAL A 140 1.64 30.92 7.59
C VAL A 140 2.65 32.05 7.69
N PRO A 141 3.23 32.52 6.57
CA PRO A 141 4.30 33.50 6.63
C PRO A 141 3.83 34.67 7.48
N GLU A 142 4.63 35.01 8.48
CA GLU A 142 4.30 35.97 9.53
C GLU A 142 3.88 37.33 8.95
N SER A 143 4.33 37.64 7.73
CA SER A 143 3.92 38.78 6.92
C SER A 143 2.40 38.89 6.69
N LEU A 144 1.67 37.78 6.57
CA LEU A 144 0.22 37.80 6.39
C LEU A 144 -0.54 38.04 7.70
N ARG A 145 0.06 37.70 8.85
CA ARG A 145 -0.51 37.98 10.17
C ARG A 145 -0.50 39.47 10.44
N THR A 146 0.67 40.09 10.25
CA THR A 146 0.83 41.54 10.39
C THR A 146 -0.10 42.30 9.43
N SER A 147 -0.23 41.86 8.18
CA SER A 147 -1.08 42.52 7.19
C SER A 147 -2.58 42.48 7.54
N LEU A 148 -3.08 41.38 8.13
CA LEU A 148 -4.47 41.26 8.57
C LEU A 148 -4.74 42.03 9.87
N GLU A 149 -3.79 42.04 10.81
CA GLU A 149 -3.85 42.86 12.02
C GLU A 149 -3.89 44.36 11.67
N GLU A 150 -3.10 44.78 10.69
CA GLU A 150 -2.97 46.19 10.28
C GLU A 150 -4.15 46.67 9.40
N GLN A 151 -4.81 45.75 8.69
CA GLN A 151 -6.09 46.01 8.01
C GLN A 151 -7.23 46.15 9.03
N LYS A 152 -7.21 45.35 10.10
CA LYS A 152 -8.19 45.41 11.20
C LYS A 152 -8.03 46.67 12.06
N LYS A 153 -6.80 47.13 12.28
CA LYS A 153 -6.50 48.40 12.99
C LYS A 153 -6.92 49.63 12.17
N ARG A 154 -6.66 49.63 10.85
CA ARG A 154 -7.09 50.71 9.92
C ARG A 154 -8.60 50.83 9.75
N SER A 155 -9.35 49.74 9.98
CA SER A 155 -10.81 49.75 9.91
C SER A 155 -11.46 50.17 11.24
N SER A 156 -10.82 49.96 12.39
CA SER A 156 -11.30 50.48 13.68
C SER A 156 -11.00 51.97 13.90
N GLU A 157 -9.96 52.53 13.28
CA GLU A 157 -9.64 53.97 13.38
C GLU A 157 -10.53 54.88 12.51
N LYS A 158 -11.29 54.31 11.56
CA LYS A 158 -12.22 55.07 10.70
C LYS A 158 -13.68 55.04 11.17
N GLY A 159 -13.95 54.57 12.39
CA GLY A 159 -15.28 54.54 12.97
C GLY A 159 -15.45 55.55 14.10
N TYR A 160 -16.29 56.56 13.87
CA TYR A 160 -16.80 57.58 14.79
C TYR A 160 -15.92 58.81 15.07
N SER A 161 -15.95 59.76 14.13
CA SER A 161 -16.09 61.18 14.46
C SER A 161 -17.45 61.63 13.92
N THR A 162 -18.48 61.52 14.75
CA THR A 162 -19.78 62.18 14.52
C THR A 162 -19.69 63.54 15.20
N GLU A 163 -19.67 64.61 14.38
CA GLU A 163 -20.19 65.92 14.77
C GLU A 163 -21.72 65.87 14.87
#